data_AF-A0A954HMD5-F1
#
_entry.id   AF-A0A954HMD5-F1
#
_cell.length_a   1.000
_cell.length_b   1.000
_cell.length_c   1.000
_cell.angle_alpha   90.00
_cell.angle_beta   90.00
_cell.angle_gamma   90.00
#
_symmetry.space_group_name_H-M   'P 1'
#
loop_
_entity.id
_entity.type
_entity.pdbx_description
1 polymer ?
#
loop_
_entity_poly.entity_id
_entity_poly.type
_entity_poly.pdbx_seq_one_letter_code
_entity_poly.pdbx_strand_id
1 'polypeptide(L)'
;MTLLLPHDLSQQFALSYGNGLTPLQWVTSLFVHGGIIHLLGNMFFLWGFGLIVEGKLGWSRFIPLYLVIGAAESAIEQFAFSQQEGMSFGASSAIFGLMAVSLIWAPRNELSVFYWLGLKAGVADVSV
;
A
#
# COMPACT_ATOMS: atom_id res chain seq x y z
N MET A 1 9.84 3.60 -17.21
CA MET A 1 9.35 5.00 -17.10
C MET A 1 9.17 5.29 -15.62
N THR A 2 10.29 5.59 -14.97
CA THR A 2 10.52 5.60 -13.52
C THR A 2 10.51 7.06 -13.08
N LEU A 3 9.34 7.63 -12.79
CA LEU A 3 9.17 9.08 -12.90
C LEU A 3 9.42 9.89 -11.63
N LEU A 4 10.05 9.35 -10.58
CA LEU A 4 10.29 10.14 -9.35
C LEU A 4 11.65 9.97 -8.65
N LEU A 5 12.47 8.97 -9.00
CA LEU A 5 13.84 8.84 -8.49
C LEU A 5 14.76 8.28 -9.58
N PRO A 6 16.05 8.70 -9.64
CA PRO A 6 17.07 8.00 -10.42
C PRO A 6 17.03 6.49 -10.13
N HIS A 7 17.24 5.66 -11.15
CA HIS A 7 17.14 4.20 -11.02
C HIS A 7 17.93 3.65 -9.81
N ASP A 8 19.10 4.21 -9.54
CA ASP A 8 19.96 3.82 -8.42
C ASP A 8 19.34 4.13 -7.04
N LEU A 9 18.67 5.28 -6.90
CA LEU A 9 17.99 5.67 -5.66
C LEU A 9 16.74 4.81 -5.42
N SER A 10 16.02 4.43 -6.49
CA SER A 10 14.87 3.54 -6.35
C SER A 10 15.26 2.16 -5.82
N GLN A 11 16.42 1.64 -6.23
CA GLN A 11 16.93 0.36 -5.74
C GLN A 11 17.43 0.43 -4.29
N GLN A 12 17.95 1.58 -3.86
CA GLN A 12 18.41 1.77 -2.49
C GLN A 12 17.25 1.73 -1.47
N PHE A 13 16.11 2.31 -1.85
CA PHE A 13 14.95 2.47 -0.95
C PHE A 13 13.85 1.42 -1.14
N ALA A 14 13.88 0.65 -2.22
CA ALA A 14 12.99 -0.49 -2.41
C ALA A 14 13.36 -1.64 -1.47
N LEU A 15 12.39 -2.50 -1.18
CA LEU A 15 12.57 -3.71 -0.40
C LEU A 15 13.33 -4.74 -1.23
N SER A 16 14.57 -5.05 -0.86
CA SER A 16 15.36 -6.11 -1.50
C SER A 16 15.10 -7.46 -0.83
N TYR A 17 15.06 -8.51 -1.65
CA TYR A 17 15.12 -9.90 -1.19
C TYR A 17 16.53 -10.48 -1.40
N GLY A 18 16.79 -11.67 -0.83
CA GLY A 18 18.02 -12.44 -1.07
C GLY A 18 19.31 -11.88 -0.43
N ASN A 19 19.34 -10.60 -0.06
CA ASN A 19 20.54 -9.91 0.43
C ASN A 19 20.58 -9.73 1.96
N GLY A 20 19.82 -10.53 2.70
CA GLY A 20 19.67 -10.41 4.16
C GLY A 20 18.57 -9.43 4.60
N LEU A 21 18.55 -9.11 5.89
CA LEU A 21 17.54 -8.21 6.46
C LEU A 21 17.94 -6.75 6.28
N THR A 22 17.00 -5.95 5.78
CA THR A 22 17.18 -4.51 5.56
C THR A 22 16.06 -3.70 6.24
N PRO A 23 16.09 -3.54 7.58
CA PRO A 23 14.97 -2.93 8.31
C PRO A 23 14.60 -1.51 7.87
N LEU A 24 15.56 -0.75 7.36
CA LEU A 24 15.30 0.57 6.80
C LEU A 24 14.36 0.50 5.58
N GLN A 25 14.53 -0.53 4.74
CA GLN A 25 13.71 -0.73 3.54
C GLN A 25 12.27 -1.14 3.84
N TRP A 26 11.97 -1.63 5.04
CA TRP A 26 10.60 -1.91 5.46
C TRP A 26 9.74 -0.65 5.54
N VAL A 27 10.37 0.51 5.76
CA VAL A 27 9.67 1.80 5.80
C VAL A 27 9.87 2.56 4.50
N THR A 28 11.08 2.58 3.94
CA THR A 28 11.35 3.41 2.75
C THR A 28 10.66 2.89 1.50
N SER A 29 10.44 1.57 1.39
CA SER A 29 9.79 0.95 0.24
C SER A 29 8.35 1.42 0.03
N LEU A 30 7.67 1.84 1.10
CA LEU A 30 6.31 2.41 1.08
C LEU A 30 6.20 3.67 0.21
N PHE A 31 7.31 4.37 -0.01
CA PHE A 31 7.34 5.64 -0.74
C PHE A 31 7.88 5.49 -2.17
N VAL A 32 8.47 4.34 -2.50
CA VAL A 32 9.01 4.07 -3.83
C VAL A 32 7.91 3.54 -4.74
N HIS A 33 7.79 4.09 -5.95
CA HIS A 33 6.75 3.70 -6.91
C HIS A 33 7.33 3.50 -8.30
N GLY A 34 6.91 2.43 -8.97
CA GLY A 34 7.40 2.03 -10.31
C GLY A 34 6.93 2.92 -11.48
N GLY A 35 6.19 3.98 -11.21
CA GLY A 35 5.67 4.91 -12.22
C GLY A 35 4.44 5.68 -11.73
N ILE A 36 3.98 6.63 -12.56
CA ILE A 36 2.85 7.51 -12.22
C ILE A 36 1.56 6.71 -11.99
N ILE A 37 1.25 5.74 -12.87
CA ILE A 37 0.02 4.95 -12.75
C ILE A 37 0.00 4.15 -11.45
N HIS A 38 1.15 3.57 -11.06
CA HIS A 38 1.27 2.83 -9.80
C HIS A 38 1.08 3.77 -8.59
N LEU A 39 1.69 4.96 -8.61
CA LEU A 39 1.49 5.97 -7.57
C LEU A 39 0.02 6.40 -7.47
N LEU A 40 -0.61 6.76 -8.58
CA LEU A 40 -2.00 7.21 -8.59
C LEU A 40 -2.95 6.11 -8.10
N GLY A 41 -2.71 4.85 -8.49
CA GLY A 41 -3.48 3.70 -7.99
C GLY A 41 -3.35 3.56 -6.47
N ASN A 42 -2.14 3.60 -5.93
CA ASN A 42 -1.92 3.53 -4.48
C ASN A 42 -2.58 4.70 -3.75
N MET A 43 -2.45 5.92 -4.26
CA MET A 43 -3.06 7.10 -3.64
C MET A 43 -4.59 7.03 -3.68
N PHE A 44 -5.19 6.48 -4.74
CA PHE A 44 -6.62 6.26 -4.82
C PHE A 44 -7.12 5.31 -3.71
N PHE A 45 -6.45 4.16 -3.52
CA PHE A 45 -6.83 3.22 -2.46
C PHE A 45 -6.50 3.75 -1.06
N LEU A 46 -5.37 4.45 -0.89
CA LEU A 46 -5.01 5.10 0.36
C LEU A 46 -6.03 6.20 0.72
N TRP A 47 -6.52 6.96 -0.27
CA TRP A 47 -7.55 7.95 -0.02
C TRP A 47 -8.87 7.31 0.41
N GLY A 48 -9.30 6.22 -0.25
CA GLY A 48 -10.52 5.50 0.13
C GLY A 48 -10.43 4.86 1.52
N PHE A 49 -9.50 3.92 1.71
CA PHE A 49 -9.41 3.15 2.96
C PHE A 49 -8.70 3.93 4.08
N GLY A 50 -7.70 4.73 3.75
CA GLY A 50 -6.98 5.55 4.72
C GLY A 50 -7.89 6.58 5.37
N LEU A 51 -8.79 7.25 4.64
CA LEU A 51 -9.75 8.17 5.25
C LEU A 51 -10.73 7.50 6.21
N ILE A 52 -11.15 6.26 5.93
CA ILE A 52 -12.02 5.51 6.84
C ILE A 52 -11.30 5.26 8.18
N VAL A 53 -10.04 4.81 8.10
CA VAL A 53 -9.22 4.51 9.28
C VAL A 53 -8.83 5.79 10.03
N GLU A 54 -8.38 6.82 9.31
CA GLU A 54 -8.03 8.13 9.85
C GLU A 54 -9.24 8.81 10.49
N GLY A 55 -10.41 8.75 9.87
CA GLY A 55 -11.65 9.33 10.43
C GLY A 55 -12.02 8.75 11.80
N LYS A 56 -11.64 7.50 12.08
CA LYS A 56 -11.85 6.86 13.40
C LYS A 56 -10.73 7.14 14.41
N LEU A 57 -9.50 7.29 13.95
CA LEU A 57 -8.33 7.41 14.81
C LEU A 57 -7.83 8.84 15.04
N GLY A 58 -8.08 9.72 14.10
CA GLY A 58 -7.37 10.98 13.91
C GLY A 58 -5.99 10.81 13.27
N TRP A 59 -5.52 11.86 12.59
CA TRP A 59 -4.28 11.89 11.82
C TRP A 59 -3.03 11.49 12.64
N SER A 60 -2.96 11.89 13.91
CA SER A 60 -1.78 11.66 14.77
C SER A 60 -1.54 10.20 15.10
N ARG A 61 -2.60 9.37 15.09
CA ARG A 61 -2.52 7.92 15.28
C ARG A 61 -2.51 7.17 13.96
N PHE A 62 -3.08 7.75 12.91
CA PHE A 62 -3.07 7.18 11.56
C PHE A 62 -1.65 7.04 11.01
N ILE A 63 -0.82 8.09 11.12
CA ILE A 63 0.55 8.08 10.60
C ILE A 63 1.38 6.91 11.15
N PRO A 64 1.55 6.75 12.49
CA PRO A 64 2.33 5.63 13.01
C PRO A 64 1.69 4.28 12.70
N LEU A 65 0.35 4.19 12.65
CA LEU A 65 -0.33 2.95 12.25
C LEU A 65 0.02 2.55 10.81
N TYR A 66 -0.06 3.50 9.87
CA TYR A 66 0.31 3.28 8.46
C TYR A 66 1.74 2.75 8.33
N LEU A 67 2.68 3.38 9.04
CA LEU A 67 4.10 2.99 9.01
C LEU A 67 4.33 1.61 9.64
N VAL A 68 3.67 1.30 10.75
CA VAL A 68 3.80 -0.01 11.43
C VAL A 68 3.22 -1.13 10.59
N ILE A 69 2.03 -0.92 9.99
CA ILE A 69 1.42 -1.91 9.10
C ILE A 69 2.34 -2.17 7.91
N GLY A 70 2.80 -1.11 7.25
CA GLY A 70 3.70 -1.23 6.11
C GLY A 70 5.01 -1.94 6.47
N ALA A 71 5.64 -1.55 7.57
CA ALA A 71 6.89 -2.16 8.01
C ALA A 71 6.72 -3.64 8.42
N ALA A 72 5.61 -3.98 9.07
CA ALA A 72 5.32 -5.36 9.44
C ALA A 72 5.10 -6.24 8.21
N GLU A 73 4.33 -5.75 7.23
CA GLU A 73 4.09 -6.45 5.97
C GLU A 73 5.39 -6.63 5.19
N SER A 74 6.19 -5.58 5.02
CA SER A 74 7.48 -5.67 4.33
C SER A 74 8.48 -6.58 5.04
N ALA A 75 8.47 -6.62 6.37
CA ALA A 75 9.28 -7.58 7.12
C ALA A 75 8.83 -9.02 6.83
N ILE A 76 7.52 -9.29 6.89
CA ILE A 76 6.96 -10.61 6.56
C ILE A 76 7.30 -11.01 5.12
N GLU A 77 7.14 -10.09 4.18
CA GLU A 77 7.47 -10.28 2.77
C GLU A 77 8.96 -10.62 2.59
N GLN A 78 9.87 -9.87 3.22
CA GLN A 78 11.30 -10.13 3.14
C GLN A 78 11.69 -11.48 3.75
N PHE A 79 11.05 -11.90 4.85
CA PHE A 79 11.27 -13.23 5.41
C PHE A 79 10.73 -14.34 4.49
N ALA A 80 9.52 -14.17 3.96
CA ALA A 80 8.85 -15.13 3.09
C ALA A 80 9.61 -15.34 1.77
N PHE A 81 10.17 -14.28 1.20
CA PHE A 81 10.93 -14.31 -0.06
C PHE A 81 12.45 -14.28 0.14
N SER A 82 12.95 -14.61 1.33
CA SER A 82 14.38 -14.55 1.67
C SER A 82 15.31 -15.37 0.77
N GLN A 83 14.80 -16.39 0.08
CA GLN A 83 15.54 -17.25 -0.85
C GLN A 83 15.41 -16.84 -2.31
N GLN A 84 14.67 -15.77 -2.60
CA GLN A 84 14.47 -15.26 -3.96
C GLN A 84 15.24 -13.96 -4.14
N GLU A 85 15.73 -13.74 -5.36
CA GLU A 85 16.24 -12.44 -5.76
C GLU A 85 15.09 -11.62 -6.34
N GLY A 86 14.99 -10.37 -5.89
CA GLY A 86 13.95 -9.47 -6.37
C GLY A 86 13.85 -8.23 -5.52
N MET A 87 12.95 -7.35 -5.93
CA MET A 87 12.64 -6.13 -5.21
C MET A 87 11.14 -5.86 -5.23
N SER A 88 10.62 -5.29 -4.15
CA SER A 88 9.25 -4.81 -4.02
C SER A 88 9.23 -3.39 -3.49
N PHE A 89 8.17 -2.66 -3.84
CA PHE A 89 8.02 -1.25 -3.52
C PHE A 89 6.57 -0.82 -3.76
N GLY A 90 6.14 0.18 -2.99
CA GLY A 90 4.84 0.81 -3.11
C GLY A 90 4.12 0.89 -1.78
N ALA A 91 3.21 1.85 -1.67
CA ALA A 91 2.36 2.00 -0.50
C ALA A 91 1.39 0.82 -0.29
N SER A 92 1.28 -0.09 -1.28
CA SER A 92 0.41 -1.27 -1.24
C SER A 92 0.63 -2.13 0.01
N SER A 93 1.87 -2.26 0.47
CA SER A 93 2.25 -2.94 1.72
C SER A 93 1.45 -2.46 2.93
N ALA A 94 1.24 -1.15 3.05
CA ALA A 94 0.42 -0.57 4.11
C ALA A 94 -1.08 -0.57 3.77
N ILE A 95 -1.43 -0.33 2.51
CA ILE A 95 -2.83 -0.20 2.06
C ILE A 95 -3.62 -1.49 2.28
N PHE A 96 -3.05 -2.68 2.02
CA PHE A 96 -3.77 -3.94 2.24
C PHE A 96 -4.11 -4.16 3.72
N GLY A 97 -3.22 -3.78 4.64
CA GLY A 97 -3.52 -3.83 6.06
C GLY A 97 -4.56 -2.78 6.47
N LEU A 98 -4.51 -1.57 5.92
CA LEU A 98 -5.56 -0.57 6.14
C LEU A 98 -6.91 -1.01 5.59
N MET A 99 -6.94 -1.70 4.45
CA MET A 99 -8.15 -2.30 3.91
C MET A 99 -8.70 -3.33 4.90
N ALA A 100 -7.90 -4.25 5.42
CA ALA A 100 -8.33 -5.20 6.45
C ALA A 100 -8.89 -4.50 7.71
N VAL A 101 -8.21 -3.47 8.22
CA VAL A 101 -8.69 -2.67 9.36
C VAL A 101 -10.03 -2.00 9.04
N SER A 102 -10.17 -1.41 7.84
CA SER A 102 -11.39 -0.75 7.41
C SER A 102 -12.58 -1.70 7.34
N LEU A 103 -12.38 -2.93 6.84
CA LEU A 103 -13.43 -3.96 6.75
C LEU A 103 -13.88 -4.41 8.15
N ILE A 104 -12.94 -4.56 9.10
CA ILE A 104 -13.27 -4.90 10.50
C ILE A 104 -14.07 -3.77 11.17
N TRP A 105 -13.72 -2.53 10.87
CA TRP A 105 -14.32 -1.36 11.50
C TRP A 105 -15.62 -0.88 10.86
N ALA A 106 -15.82 -1.16 9.58
CA ALA A 106 -17.01 -0.78 8.85
C ALA A 106 -17.64 -2.03 8.19
N PRO A 107 -18.02 -3.07 8.97
CA PRO A 107 -18.49 -4.36 8.46
C PRO A 107 -19.93 -4.34 7.93
N ARG A 108 -20.51 -3.15 7.74
CA ARG A 108 -21.85 -2.91 7.18
C ARG A 108 -21.88 -1.62 6.38
N ASN A 109 -20.77 -1.29 5.72
CA ASN A 109 -20.69 -0.09 4.93
C ASN A 109 -20.98 -0.43 3.48
N GLU A 110 -21.91 0.30 2.88
CA GLU A 110 -22.14 0.23 1.44
C GLU A 110 -20.96 0.92 0.76
N LEU A 111 -20.06 0.13 0.17
CA LEU A 111 -19.00 0.66 -0.69
C LEU A 111 -19.59 0.83 -2.09
N SER A 112 -19.94 2.05 -2.46
CA SER A 112 -20.30 2.38 -3.84
C SER A 112 -19.05 2.39 -4.70
N VAL A 113 -18.78 1.28 -5.39
CA VAL A 113 -17.64 1.11 -6.29
C VAL A 113 -18.04 1.55 -7.70
N PHE A 114 -17.44 2.64 -8.18
CA PHE A 114 -17.51 2.98 -9.59
C PHE A 114 -16.66 1.98 -10.38
N TYR A 115 -17.26 1.30 -11.35
CA TYR A 115 -16.56 0.41 -12.26
C TYR A 115 -16.71 0.89 -13.69
N TRP A 116 -15.67 0.66 -14.49
CA TRP A 116 -15.68 0.90 -15.91
C TRP A 116 -15.10 -0.32 -16.63
N LEU A 117 -15.99 -1.09 -17.26
CA LEU A 117 -15.68 -2.30 -18.03
C LEU A 117 -16.06 -2.06 -19.50
N GLY A 118 -15.07 -1.62 -20.29
CA GLY A 118 -15.25 -1.35 -21.72
C GLY A 118 -16.20 -0.19 -21.98
N LEU A 119 -17.37 -0.45 -22.58
CA LEU A 119 -18.38 0.58 -22.87
C LEU A 119 -19.37 0.79 -21.72
N LYS A 120 -19.28 0.01 -20.63
CA LYS A 120 -20.19 0.12 -19.49
C LYS A 120 -19.49 0.72 -18.30
N ALA A 121 -20.01 1.85 -17.83
CA ALA A 121 -19.68 2.41 -16.54
C ALA A 121 -20.91 2.30 -15.62
N GLY A 122 -20.69 2.03 -14.34
CA GLY A 122 -21.75 1.91 -13.36
C GLY A 122 -21.22 2.08 -11.95
N VAL A 123 -22.15 2.22 -11.01
CA VAL A 123 -21.86 2.17 -9.58
C VAL A 123 -22.42 0.86 -9.08
N ALA A 124 -21.58 0.05 -8.43
CA ALA A 124 -22.00 -1.15 -7.74
C ALA A 124 -21.91 -0.89 -6.24
N ASP A 125 -23.03 -1.01 -5.55
CA ASP A 125 -23.03 -0.99 -4.09
C ASP A 125 -22.59 -2.37 -3.60
N VAL A 126 -21.36 -2.42 -3.10
CA VAL A 126 -20.79 -3.60 -2.48
C VAL A 126 -21.06 -3.48 -0.99
N SER A 127 -22.04 -4.24 -0.51
CA SER A 127 -22.24 -4.47 0.91
C SER A 127 -21.15 -5.42 1.42
N VAL A 128 -20.22 -4.90 2.21
CA VAL A 128 -19.27 -5.71 2.99
C VAL A 128 -19.91 -6.07 4.33
#